data_AF-A0A554IXL6-F1
#
_entry.id   AF-A0A554IXL6-F1
#
_cell.length_a   1.000
_cell.length_b   1.000
_cell.length_c   1.000
_cell.angle_alpha   90.00
_cell.angle_beta   90.00
_cell.angle_gamma   90.00
#
_symmetry.space_group_name_H-M   'P 1'
#
loop_
_entity.id
_entity.type
_entity.pdbx_description
1 polymer ?
#
loop_
_entity_poly.entity_id
_entity_poly.type
_entity_poly.pdbx_seq_one_letter_code
_entity_poly.pdbx_strand_id
1 'polypeptide(L)'
;VTPGQTLVILPVSGIRHTVKSGDTLEKIAKRYKGDLEEVLAYNNLFTDTELSVGDTIIVPSGVLGESPSSSGSRPRGSSSQIVFDGYYLKPVVGWRSQGMHGYNAIDLATPFGTPILASAPGVVTVSRSAGWNGGYGAYIVISHPNGTQTLYAHNSQNVVTSGEQVSQGQIIGYVGASGRATGPHVHFEVRGARNPF
;
A
#
# COMPACT_ATOMS: atom_id res chain seq x y z
N VAL A 1 1.21 30.26 -9.26
CA VAL A 1 2.30 29.31 -9.57
C VAL A 1 3.33 30.07 -10.38
N THR A 2 4.56 30.20 -9.90
CA THR A 2 5.63 30.87 -10.64
C THR A 2 6.37 29.87 -11.55
N PRO A 3 6.72 30.24 -12.79
CA PRO A 3 7.54 29.41 -13.66
C PRO A 3 8.94 29.18 -13.04
N GLY A 4 9.42 27.93 -13.02
CA GLY A 4 10.78 27.58 -12.57
C GLY A 4 10.88 26.74 -11.29
N GLN A 5 9.75 26.38 -10.66
CA GLN A 5 9.79 25.45 -9.54
C GLN A 5 9.77 24.01 -10.06
N THR A 6 10.88 23.30 -9.95
CA THR A 6 10.95 21.86 -10.20
C THR A 6 10.01 21.14 -9.24
N LEU A 7 8.85 20.72 -9.73
CA LEU A 7 7.98 19.81 -9.01
C LEU A 7 8.67 18.44 -8.95
N VAL A 8 9.25 18.11 -7.81
CA VAL A 8 9.60 16.72 -7.49
C VAL A 8 8.28 16.00 -7.19
N ILE A 9 7.68 15.41 -8.22
CA ILE A 9 6.51 14.55 -8.09
C ILE A 9 7.01 13.27 -7.43
N LEU A 10 6.65 13.07 -6.16
CA LEU A 10 6.96 11.84 -5.45
C LEU A 10 6.18 10.70 -6.12
N PRO A 11 6.82 9.56 -6.43
CA PRO A 11 6.22 8.51 -7.24
C PRO A 11 5.25 7.61 -6.45
N VAL A 12 4.75 8.08 -5.29
CA VAL A 12 3.72 7.48 -4.42
C VAL A 12 2.86 8.60 -3.82
N SER A 13 1.58 8.36 -3.55
CA SER A 13 0.81 9.24 -2.66
C SER A 13 1.41 9.13 -1.26
N GLY A 14 2.14 10.15 -0.82
CA GLY A 14 2.84 10.15 0.45
C GLY A 14 3.19 11.56 0.88
N ILE A 15 3.41 11.75 2.18
CA ILE A 15 3.70 13.06 2.74
C ILE A 15 5.19 13.17 2.94
N ARG A 16 5.77 14.22 2.34
CA ARG A 16 7.11 14.65 2.65
C ARG A 16 7.10 15.39 3.98
N HIS A 17 7.82 14.88 4.96
CA HIS A 17 8.06 15.52 6.25
C HIS A 17 9.51 15.98 6.34
N THR A 18 9.71 17.23 6.74
CA THR A 18 11.04 17.75 7.08
C THR A 18 11.23 17.63 8.59
N VAL A 19 12.21 16.84 9.01
CA VAL A 19 12.52 16.55 10.42
C VAL A 19 12.78 17.83 11.18
N LYS A 20 12.11 17.98 12.32
CA LYS A 20 12.32 19.06 13.30
C LYS A 20 12.95 18.49 14.56
N SER A 21 13.48 19.39 15.40
CA SER A 21 14.07 19.01 16.68
C SER A 21 13.05 18.22 17.52
N GLY A 22 13.43 17.01 17.95
CA GLY A 22 12.60 16.12 18.75
C GLY A 22 11.67 15.18 17.97
N ASP A 23 11.70 15.21 16.64
CA ASP A 23 11.02 14.20 15.82
C ASP A 23 11.75 12.85 15.90
N THR A 24 10.98 11.76 15.88
CA THR A 24 11.48 10.39 15.73
C THR A 24 10.72 9.73 14.59
N LEU A 25 11.26 8.65 14.04
CA LEU A 25 10.61 7.90 12.97
C LEU A 25 9.21 7.42 13.38
N GLU A 26 9.01 7.00 14.64
CA GLU A 26 7.68 6.59 15.11
C GLU A 26 6.71 7.76 15.25
N LYS A 27 7.19 8.92 15.71
CA LYS A 27 6.37 10.14 15.79
C LYS A 27 5.94 10.60 14.40
N ILE A 28 6.84 10.55 13.43
CA ILE A 28 6.58 10.93 12.03
C ILE A 28 5.57 9.95 11.41
N ALA A 29 5.81 8.64 11.49
CA ALA A 29 4.88 7.63 10.99
C ALA A 29 3.48 7.80 11.59
N LYS A 30 3.40 7.89 12.92
CA LYS A 30 2.13 8.09 13.64
C LYS A 30 1.43 9.40 13.27
N ARG A 31 2.17 10.49 13.11
CA ARG A 31 1.62 11.82 12.75
C ARG A 31 0.85 11.76 11.43
N TYR A 32 1.37 11.00 10.48
CA TYR A 32 0.80 10.88 9.15
C TYR A 32 -0.05 9.62 8.96
N LYS A 33 -0.33 8.88 10.05
CA LYS A 33 -1.01 7.58 10.04
C LYS A 33 -0.34 6.57 9.10
N GLY A 34 0.96 6.72 8.87
CA GLY A 34 1.77 5.78 8.11
C GLY A 34 2.27 4.64 9.01
N ASP A 35 2.65 3.55 8.37
CA ASP A 35 3.29 2.42 9.03
C ASP A 35 4.80 2.67 9.19
N LEU A 36 5.35 2.36 10.36
CA LEU A 36 6.77 2.63 10.66
C LEU A 36 7.69 1.80 9.76
N GLU A 37 7.36 0.53 9.54
CA GLU A 37 8.17 -0.36 8.68
C GLU A 37 8.12 0.14 7.22
N GLU A 38 6.98 0.65 6.76
CA GLU A 38 6.87 1.27 5.43
C GLU A 38 7.69 2.57 5.32
N VAL A 39 7.70 3.42 6.36
CA VAL A 39 8.56 4.62 6.42
C VAL A 39 10.03 4.23 6.40
N LEU A 40 10.43 3.27 7.22
CA LEU A 40 11.81 2.77 7.27
C LEU A 40 12.24 2.22 5.91
N ALA A 41 11.45 1.29 5.36
CA ALA A 41 11.73 0.63 4.09
C ALA A 41 11.77 1.62 2.91
N TYR A 42 10.90 2.63 2.88
CA TYR A 42 10.86 3.60 1.78
C TYR A 42 12.01 4.60 1.81
N ASN A 43 12.46 4.99 3.01
CA ASN A 43 13.56 5.93 3.15
C ASN A 43 14.93 5.25 3.26
N ASN A 44 14.99 3.90 3.15
CA ASN A 44 16.18 3.08 3.40
C ASN A 44 16.80 3.35 4.77
N LEU A 45 15.96 3.43 5.81
CA LEU A 45 16.37 3.69 7.18
C LEU A 45 16.20 2.43 8.04
N PHE A 46 16.96 2.37 9.12
CA PHE A 46 16.85 1.34 10.16
C PHE A 46 16.20 1.94 11.41
N THR A 47 15.67 1.10 12.30
CA THR A 47 14.97 1.53 13.52
C THR A 47 15.83 2.37 14.47
N ASP A 48 17.15 2.21 14.40
CA ASP A 48 18.17 2.92 15.18
C ASP A 48 18.76 4.14 14.45
N THR A 49 18.26 4.50 13.27
CA THR A 49 18.78 5.64 12.52
C THR A 49 18.47 6.96 13.23
N GLU A 50 19.51 7.70 13.60
CA GLU A 50 19.38 9.05 14.16
C GLU A 50 18.97 10.05 13.07
N LEU A 51 17.91 10.82 13.34
CA LEU A 51 17.41 11.85 12.42
C LEU A 51 18.06 13.20 12.70
N SER A 52 18.54 13.87 11.65
CA SER A 52 19.03 15.24 11.71
C SER A 52 17.94 16.24 11.35
N VAL A 53 17.91 17.38 12.05
CA VAL A 53 16.98 18.47 11.73
C VAL A 53 17.24 18.95 10.32
N GLY A 54 16.20 18.95 9.49
CA GLY A 54 16.30 19.25 8.05
C GLY A 54 16.24 18.02 7.15
N ASP A 55 16.39 16.81 7.71
CA ASP A 55 16.25 15.58 6.93
C ASP A 55 14.86 15.46 6.34
N THR A 56 14.77 14.83 5.18
CA THR A 56 13.52 14.61 4.47
C THR A 56 13.09 13.17 4.61
N ILE A 57 11.97 12.96 5.30
CA ILE A 57 11.34 11.65 5.47
C ILE A 57 10.08 11.60 4.64
N ILE A 58 9.99 10.60 3.77
CA ILE A 58 8.79 10.32 3.01
C ILE A 58 7.94 9.33 3.80
N VAL A 59 6.69 9.67 4.07
CA VAL A 59 5.72 8.73 4.62
C VAL A 59 4.82 8.25 3.50
N PRO A 60 5.07 7.06 2.93
CA PRO A 60 4.21 6.51 1.89
C PRO A 60 2.84 6.22 2.48
N SER A 61 1.79 6.45 1.69
CA SER A 61 0.39 6.24 2.12
C SER A 61 -0.07 7.11 3.29
N GLY A 62 0.75 8.06 3.75
CA GLY A 62 0.40 9.00 4.81
C GLY A 62 -0.66 10.00 4.36
N VAL A 63 -1.62 10.31 5.25
CA VAL A 63 -2.63 11.35 5.03
C VAL A 63 -2.41 12.51 5.99
N LEU A 64 -2.41 13.75 5.47
CA LEU A 64 -2.42 14.94 6.31
C LEU A 64 -3.78 14.91 6.98
N GLY A 65 -3.82 15.01 8.30
CA GLY A 65 -5.09 15.11 9.01
C GLY A 65 -5.85 16.34 8.52
N GLU A 66 -6.75 16.14 7.56
CA GLU A 66 -7.82 17.09 7.29
C GLU A 66 -8.90 16.92 8.36
N SER A 67 -9.33 18.07 8.87
CA SER A 67 -10.34 18.25 9.91
C SER A 67 -11.65 17.50 9.62
N PRO A 68 -12.39 17.10 10.67
CA PRO A 68 -13.51 16.20 10.54
C PRO A 68 -14.73 16.92 9.95
N SER A 69 -15.22 16.42 8.83
CA SER A 69 -16.61 16.54 8.41
C SER A 69 -16.96 15.17 7.82
N SER A 70 -17.81 14.35 8.41
CA SER A 70 -19.12 14.60 9.02
C SER A 70 -19.34 13.81 10.31
N SER A 71 -20.07 14.42 11.22
CA SER A 71 -20.64 13.84 12.43
C SER A 71 -21.47 12.57 12.15
N GLY A 72 -20.93 11.43 12.54
CA GLY A 72 -21.69 10.23 12.87
C GLY A 72 -21.25 9.77 14.25
N SER A 73 -22.15 9.83 15.24
CA SER A 73 -21.93 9.42 16.61
C SER A 73 -21.38 7.99 16.64
N ARG A 74 -20.10 7.81 17.00
CA ARG A 74 -19.50 6.48 17.17
C ARG A 74 -19.98 5.93 18.52
N PRO A 75 -20.77 4.84 18.58
CA PRO A 75 -20.86 4.09 19.82
C PRO A 75 -19.48 3.47 20.07
N ARG A 76 -18.94 3.67 21.27
CA ARG A 76 -17.81 2.87 21.76
C ARG A 76 -18.27 1.42 21.82
N GLY A 77 -17.81 0.59 20.89
CA GLY A 77 -18.08 -0.84 20.91
C GLY A 77 -17.25 -1.59 19.88
N SER A 78 -16.33 -2.42 20.38
CA SER A 78 -15.61 -3.52 19.72
C SER A 78 -14.84 -3.20 18.42
N SER A 79 -13.56 -3.59 18.38
CA SER A 79 -12.68 -3.55 17.22
C SER A 79 -13.10 -4.54 16.12
N SER A 80 -14.33 -4.43 15.61
CA SER A 80 -14.72 -5.05 14.36
C SER A 80 -14.19 -4.19 13.22
N GLN A 81 -13.17 -4.69 12.52
CA GLN A 81 -12.76 -4.11 11.24
C GLN A 81 -13.99 -3.97 10.34
N ILE A 82 -14.07 -2.86 9.60
CA ILE A 82 -15.16 -2.61 8.65
C ILE A 82 -15.17 -3.76 7.62
N VAL A 83 -16.33 -4.39 7.45
CA VAL A 83 -16.52 -5.49 6.49
C VAL A 83 -17.29 -4.94 5.30
N PHE A 84 -16.73 -5.13 4.09
CA PHE A 84 -17.42 -4.83 2.83
C PHE A 84 -17.67 -6.14 2.10
N ASP A 85 -18.80 -6.79 2.41
CA ASP A 85 -19.14 -8.07 1.79
C ASP A 85 -19.39 -7.90 0.28
N GLY A 86 -18.86 -8.82 -0.52
CA GLY A 86 -18.93 -8.80 -1.99
C GLY A 86 -18.16 -7.66 -2.70
N TYR A 87 -17.54 -6.73 -1.97
CA TYR A 87 -16.84 -5.59 -2.60
C TYR A 87 -15.50 -5.99 -3.22
N TYR A 88 -14.79 -6.95 -2.63
CA TYR A 88 -13.52 -7.43 -3.15
C TYR A 88 -13.69 -8.76 -3.86
N LEU A 89 -13.23 -8.81 -5.11
CA LEU A 89 -13.02 -10.01 -5.89
C LEU A 89 -11.67 -10.61 -5.51
N LYS A 90 -11.62 -11.95 -5.40
CA LYS A 90 -10.37 -12.67 -5.13
C LYS A 90 -9.40 -12.44 -6.30
N PRO A 91 -8.19 -11.90 -6.08
CA PRO A 91 -7.36 -11.37 -7.16
C PRO A 91 -6.80 -12.45 -8.10
N VAL A 92 -6.73 -13.69 -7.63
CA VAL A 92 -6.30 -14.86 -8.40
C VAL A 92 -7.09 -16.10 -8.01
N VAL A 93 -7.23 -17.03 -8.95
CA VAL A 93 -7.67 -18.39 -8.65
C VAL A 93 -6.43 -19.18 -8.19
N GLY A 94 -6.49 -19.67 -6.96
CA GLY A 94 -5.38 -20.32 -6.28
C GLY A 94 -5.76 -20.71 -4.86
N TRP A 95 -4.84 -21.35 -4.15
CA TRP A 95 -5.04 -21.77 -2.76
C TRP A 95 -4.29 -20.83 -1.81
N ARG A 96 -4.79 -20.69 -0.58
CA ARG A 96 -4.19 -19.80 0.41
C ARG A 96 -2.99 -20.50 1.05
N SER A 97 -1.79 -20.10 0.65
CA SER A 97 -0.53 -20.65 1.18
C SER A 97 -0.15 -20.07 2.53
N GLN A 98 -0.59 -18.84 2.81
CA GLN A 98 -0.41 -18.21 4.11
C GLN A 98 -1.69 -17.46 4.50
N GLY A 99 -2.13 -17.65 5.75
CA GLY A 99 -3.25 -16.92 6.33
C GLY A 99 -2.90 -15.46 6.65
N MET A 100 -3.75 -14.82 7.46
CA MET A 100 -3.55 -13.43 7.86
C MET A 100 -2.16 -13.17 8.44
N HIS A 101 -1.42 -12.25 7.84
CA HIS A 101 -0.11 -11.81 8.30
C HIS A 101 0.17 -10.37 7.85
N GLY A 102 1.27 -9.78 8.34
CA GLY A 102 1.69 -8.43 7.96
C GLY A 102 0.56 -7.39 8.08
N TYR A 103 0.45 -6.52 7.08
CA TYR A 103 -0.54 -5.45 7.03
C TYR A 103 -1.86 -5.92 6.40
N ASN A 104 -2.58 -6.78 7.13
CA ASN A 104 -3.85 -7.37 6.68
C ASN A 104 -3.72 -8.14 5.35
N ALA A 105 -2.61 -8.87 5.23
CA ALA A 105 -2.21 -9.61 4.05
C ALA A 105 -2.62 -11.08 4.12
N ILE A 106 -2.76 -11.70 2.96
CA ILE A 106 -2.77 -13.15 2.77
C ILE A 106 -1.90 -13.51 1.56
N ASP A 107 -1.42 -14.76 1.52
CA ASP A 107 -0.72 -15.27 0.34
C ASP A 107 -1.58 -16.26 -0.42
N LEU A 108 -1.71 -16.01 -1.72
CA LEU A 108 -2.44 -16.85 -2.65
C LEU A 108 -1.46 -17.49 -3.64
N ALA A 109 -1.11 -18.75 -3.39
CA ALA A 109 -0.24 -19.52 -4.27
C ALA A 109 -0.99 -19.95 -5.53
N THR A 110 -0.37 -19.67 -6.67
CA THR A 110 -0.87 -19.98 -8.01
C THR A 110 0.31 -19.93 -9.00
N PRO A 111 0.25 -20.59 -10.17
CA PRO A 111 1.38 -20.65 -11.09
C PRO A 111 1.93 -19.27 -11.50
N PHE A 112 3.24 -19.19 -11.73
CA PHE A 112 3.90 -18.02 -12.29
C PHE A 112 3.24 -17.62 -13.63
N GLY A 113 3.07 -16.31 -13.86
CA GLY A 113 2.45 -15.79 -15.06
C GLY A 113 0.91 -15.81 -15.05
N THR A 114 0.28 -16.34 -14.00
CA THR A 114 -1.19 -16.26 -13.85
C THR A 114 -1.62 -14.79 -13.82
N PRO A 115 -2.70 -14.38 -14.53
CA PRO A 115 -3.21 -13.01 -14.46
C PRO A 115 -3.66 -12.63 -13.05
N ILE A 116 -3.25 -11.46 -12.59
CA ILE A 116 -3.71 -10.83 -11.34
C ILE A 116 -4.81 -9.84 -11.69
N LEU A 117 -5.94 -9.98 -11.03
CA LEU A 117 -7.13 -9.15 -11.23
C LEU A 117 -7.24 -8.07 -10.15
N ALA A 118 -7.67 -6.87 -10.54
CA ALA A 118 -8.07 -5.84 -9.59
C ALA A 118 -9.26 -6.32 -8.76
N SER A 119 -9.10 -6.38 -7.44
CA SER A 119 -10.14 -6.85 -6.53
C SER A 119 -11.34 -5.92 -6.47
N ALA A 120 -11.21 -4.63 -6.78
CA ALA A 120 -12.29 -3.66 -6.75
C ALA A 120 -11.97 -2.51 -7.73
N PRO A 121 -12.97 -1.73 -8.19
CA PRO A 121 -12.69 -0.59 -9.06
C PRO A 121 -11.92 0.49 -8.30
N GLY A 122 -11.07 1.24 -8.99
CA GLY A 122 -10.27 2.26 -8.33
C GLY A 122 -9.23 2.93 -9.21
N VAL A 123 -8.33 3.65 -8.57
CA VAL A 123 -7.19 4.33 -9.21
C VAL A 123 -5.91 3.68 -8.73
N VAL A 124 -5.04 3.29 -9.67
CA VAL A 124 -3.70 2.78 -9.36
C VAL A 124 -2.89 3.92 -8.77
N THR A 125 -2.54 3.84 -7.49
CA THR A 125 -1.71 4.86 -6.82
C THR A 125 -0.23 4.53 -6.91
N VAL A 126 0.12 3.24 -6.99
CA VAL A 126 1.50 2.78 -7.14
C VAL A 126 1.55 1.64 -8.16
N SER A 127 2.53 1.69 -9.05
CA SER A 127 2.93 0.56 -9.89
C SER A 127 4.46 0.55 -9.97
N ARG A 128 5.09 -0.37 -9.24
CA ARG A 128 6.54 -0.59 -9.26
C ARG A 128 6.81 -1.89 -9.99
N SER A 129 7.44 -1.82 -11.15
CA SER A 129 7.68 -2.99 -12.00
C SER A 129 8.93 -3.79 -11.61
N ALA A 130 9.77 -3.28 -10.69
CA ALA A 130 10.99 -3.94 -10.24
C ALA A 130 11.48 -3.35 -8.91
N GLY A 131 12.55 -3.94 -8.36
CA GLY A 131 13.22 -3.49 -7.13
C GLY A 131 12.89 -4.36 -5.92
N TRP A 132 13.58 -4.10 -4.80
CA TRP A 132 13.34 -4.82 -3.54
C TRP A 132 12.02 -4.38 -2.88
N ASN A 133 11.78 -3.07 -2.82
CA ASN A 133 10.54 -2.46 -2.32
C ASN A 133 10.08 -3.03 -0.97
N GLY A 134 10.97 -3.07 0.03
CA GLY A 134 10.65 -3.63 1.35
C GLY A 134 10.39 -5.14 1.37
N GLY A 135 10.74 -5.85 0.30
CA GLY A 135 10.45 -7.27 0.11
C GLY A 135 9.24 -7.53 -0.78
N TYR A 136 8.44 -6.52 -1.14
CA TYR A 136 7.29 -6.72 -2.04
C TYR A 136 7.69 -7.09 -3.48
N GLY A 137 8.92 -6.77 -3.90
CA GLY A 137 9.30 -6.95 -5.29
C GLY A 137 8.55 -5.99 -6.20
N ALA A 138 8.16 -6.42 -7.38
CA ALA A 138 7.23 -5.67 -8.21
C ALA A 138 5.82 -5.73 -7.60
N TYR A 139 5.16 -4.58 -7.47
CA TYR A 139 3.86 -4.50 -6.82
C TYR A 139 2.99 -3.36 -7.36
N ILE A 140 1.70 -3.47 -7.08
CA ILE A 140 0.66 -2.50 -7.45
C ILE A 140 -0.14 -2.14 -6.19
N VAL A 141 -0.51 -0.88 -6.05
CA VAL A 141 -1.49 -0.41 -5.06
C VAL A 141 -2.63 0.29 -5.78
N ILE A 142 -3.86 -0.06 -5.42
CA ILE A 142 -5.08 0.57 -5.95
C ILE A 142 -5.84 1.20 -4.78
N SER A 143 -6.25 2.46 -4.93
CA SER A 143 -7.16 3.13 -4.01
C SER A 143 -8.59 3.06 -4.53
N HIS A 144 -9.52 2.77 -3.63
CA HIS A 144 -10.92 2.49 -3.95
C HIS A 144 -11.86 3.61 -3.47
N PRO A 145 -13.00 3.83 -4.14
CA PRO A 145 -13.98 4.84 -3.76
C PRO A 145 -14.56 4.70 -2.33
N ASN A 146 -14.53 3.50 -1.76
CA ASN A 146 -14.99 3.25 -0.38
C ASN A 146 -13.97 3.64 0.70
N GLY A 147 -12.85 4.29 0.32
CA GLY A 147 -11.81 4.76 1.23
C GLY A 147 -10.77 3.69 1.61
N THR A 148 -10.79 2.54 0.93
CA THR A 148 -9.84 1.44 1.16
C THR A 148 -8.76 1.39 0.09
N GLN A 149 -7.76 0.54 0.28
CA GLN A 149 -6.76 0.24 -0.74
C GLN A 149 -6.53 -1.26 -0.84
N THR A 150 -6.06 -1.71 -1.99
CA THR A 150 -5.55 -3.07 -2.18
C THR A 150 -4.11 -3.05 -2.69
N LEU A 151 -3.30 -3.99 -2.22
CA LEU A 151 -1.91 -4.17 -2.65
C LEU A 151 -1.72 -5.57 -3.22
N TYR A 152 -0.98 -5.67 -4.32
CA TYR A 152 -0.68 -6.90 -5.05
C TYR A 152 0.82 -6.96 -5.28
N ALA A 153 1.53 -7.87 -4.60
CA ALA A 153 2.98 -7.96 -4.62
C ALA A 153 3.51 -9.29 -5.15
N HIS A 154 4.83 -9.34 -5.30
CA HIS A 154 5.61 -10.41 -5.92
C HIS A 154 5.33 -10.60 -7.41
N ASN A 155 4.82 -9.57 -8.08
CA ASN A 155 4.44 -9.63 -9.48
C ASN A 155 5.66 -9.96 -10.36
N SER A 156 5.44 -10.68 -11.46
CA SER A 156 6.45 -10.85 -12.51
C SER A 156 6.44 -9.66 -13.47
N GLN A 157 5.26 -9.09 -13.68
CA GLN A 157 5.03 -7.93 -14.53
C GLN A 157 3.78 -7.18 -14.07
N ASN A 158 3.86 -5.85 -14.09
CA ASN A 158 2.69 -4.98 -13.97
C ASN A 158 2.29 -4.52 -15.38
N VAL A 159 0.99 -4.49 -15.68
CA VAL A 159 0.45 -4.01 -16.97
C VAL A 159 -0.37 -2.72 -16.84
N VAL A 160 -0.37 -2.12 -15.65
CA VAL A 160 -0.99 -0.82 -15.37
C VAL A 160 0.01 0.15 -14.79
N THR A 161 -0.29 1.45 -14.91
CA THR A 161 0.59 2.55 -14.46
C THR A 161 -0.08 3.41 -13.38
N SER A 162 0.72 4.15 -12.60
CA SER A 162 0.17 5.06 -11.58
C SER A 162 -0.67 6.16 -12.23
N GLY A 163 -1.85 6.43 -11.65
CA GLY A 163 -2.87 7.34 -12.17
C GLY A 163 -3.95 6.65 -13.02
N GLU A 164 -3.74 5.40 -13.43
CA GLU A 164 -4.68 4.66 -14.26
C GLU A 164 -5.95 4.26 -13.49
N GLN A 165 -7.11 4.38 -14.11
CA GLN A 165 -8.36 3.84 -13.57
C GLN A 165 -8.52 2.38 -13.97
N VAL A 166 -8.91 1.55 -13.01
CA VAL A 166 -9.13 0.13 -13.22
C VAL A 166 -10.53 -0.28 -12.77
N SER A 167 -11.12 -1.22 -13.50
CA SER A 167 -12.38 -1.87 -13.11
C SER A 167 -12.12 -3.11 -12.27
N GLN A 168 -13.08 -3.52 -11.44
CA GLN A 168 -13.00 -4.82 -10.77
C GLN A 168 -12.91 -5.94 -11.80
N GLY A 169 -12.01 -6.90 -11.56
CA GLY A 169 -11.75 -8.01 -12.48
C GLY A 169 -10.83 -7.64 -13.66
N GLN A 170 -10.41 -6.38 -13.80
CA GLN A 170 -9.42 -6.00 -14.82
C GLN A 170 -8.07 -6.63 -14.51
N ILE A 171 -7.38 -7.14 -15.53
CA ILE A 171 -6.01 -7.63 -15.40
C ILE A 171 -5.08 -6.43 -15.14
N ILE A 172 -4.32 -6.50 -14.05
CA ILE A 172 -3.40 -5.43 -13.62
C ILE A 172 -1.94 -5.87 -13.64
N GLY A 173 -1.69 -7.18 -13.64
CA GLY A 173 -0.35 -7.74 -13.69
C GLY A 173 -0.39 -9.24 -13.77
N TYR A 174 0.77 -9.85 -13.54
CA TYR A 174 0.96 -11.29 -13.58
C TYR A 174 1.71 -11.77 -12.35
N VAL A 175 1.33 -12.95 -11.86
CA VAL A 175 1.97 -13.60 -10.71
C VAL A 175 3.44 -13.84 -11.00
N GLY A 176 4.28 -13.57 -10.01
CA GLY A 176 5.70 -13.81 -10.08
C GLY A 176 6.23 -14.36 -8.77
N ALA A 177 7.52 -14.14 -8.56
CA ALA A 177 8.22 -14.43 -7.32
C ALA A 177 9.29 -13.36 -7.05
N SER A 178 9.00 -12.10 -7.42
CA SER A 178 9.94 -11.00 -7.23
C SER A 178 10.00 -10.57 -5.76
N GLY A 179 11.09 -9.92 -5.34
CA GLY A 179 11.28 -9.51 -3.95
C GLY A 179 11.54 -10.70 -3.03
N ARG A 180 10.88 -10.71 -1.86
CA ARG A 180 11.02 -11.73 -0.82
C ARG A 180 9.92 -12.79 -0.94
N ALA A 181 10.04 -13.65 -1.94
CA ALA A 181 9.11 -14.75 -2.18
C ALA A 181 9.83 -16.10 -2.18
N THR A 182 9.24 -17.11 -1.53
CA THR A 182 9.76 -18.50 -1.53
C THR A 182 9.30 -19.30 -2.76
N GLY A 183 8.35 -18.78 -3.52
CA GLY A 183 7.83 -19.36 -4.75
C GLY A 183 6.70 -18.50 -5.33
N PRO A 184 6.10 -18.89 -6.46
CA PRO A 184 5.05 -18.11 -7.11
C PRO A 184 3.77 -17.98 -6.27
N HIS A 185 3.42 -16.74 -5.92
CA HIS A 185 2.19 -16.39 -5.21
C HIS A 185 1.88 -14.90 -5.34
N VAL A 186 0.67 -14.50 -4.95
CA VAL A 186 0.31 -13.09 -4.73
C VAL A 186 0.25 -12.83 -3.23
N HIS A 187 1.08 -11.92 -2.73
CA HIS A 187 0.87 -11.27 -1.43
C HIS A 187 -0.18 -10.19 -1.64
N PHE A 188 -1.36 -10.39 -1.03
CA PHE A 188 -2.54 -9.56 -1.23
C PHE A 188 -2.98 -8.89 0.07
N GLU A 189 -3.03 -7.57 0.08
CA GLU A 189 -3.51 -6.78 1.21
C GLU A 189 -4.81 -6.07 0.90
N VAL A 190 -5.65 -5.93 1.93
CA VAL A 190 -6.76 -4.98 1.96
C VAL A 190 -6.46 -3.97 3.07
N ARG A 191 -6.43 -2.68 2.78
CA ARG A 191 -6.10 -1.64 3.77
C ARG A 191 -7.33 -0.81 4.09
N GLY A 192 -7.57 -0.55 5.38
CA GLY A 192 -8.74 0.21 5.85
C GLY A 192 -10.05 -0.58 6.00
N ALA A 193 -10.03 -1.90 5.75
CA ALA A 193 -11.14 -2.82 5.94
C ALA A 193 -10.62 -4.22 6.29
N ARG A 194 -11.51 -5.14 6.67
CA ARG A 194 -11.16 -6.56 6.83
C ARG A 194 -10.78 -7.17 5.48
N ASN A 195 -9.71 -7.96 5.45
CA ASN A 195 -9.42 -8.82 4.31
C ASN A 195 -10.44 -9.98 4.31
N PRO A 196 -11.27 -10.14 3.27
CA PRO A 196 -12.36 -11.11 3.29
C PRO A 196 -11.93 -12.55 2.98
N PHE A 197 -10.65 -12.81 2.68
CA PHE A 197 -10.13 -14.10 2.18
C PHE A 197 -9.24 -14.87 3.17
#